data_AF-D5U131-F1
#
_entry.id   AF-D5U131-F1
#
_cell.length_a   1.000
_cell.length_b   1.000
_cell.length_c   1.000
_cell.angle_alpha   90.00
_cell.angle_beta   90.00
_cell.angle_gamma   90.00
#
_symmetry.space_group_name_H-M   'P 1'
#
loop_
_entity.id
_entity.type
_entity.pdbx_description
1 polymer ?
#
loop_
_entity_poly.entity_id
_entity_poly.type
_entity_poly.pdbx_seq_one_letter_code
_entity_poly.pdbx_strand_id
1 'polypeptide(L)'
;MNIVSRKVSNDLHSLEKLLDISEVIISERVRGNLSRILDSVANANPEEYYFVEIYNEELKARCILVFEGGNLLRVAFGGTDSNVLVNPEDFCRRISDSEIALFKVVLPLLQWKQDMVFGFEPMDSQHEKILHKWNELIRELLRGEGKEAVVLKELVNEVFKHLAYEEDLMRRYKYPKAKQHFKDHEAFRSLLNQLISRADKIGVIGMLRENIGFVYAYLAHLNSADRELASFLKKNIL
;
A
#
# COMPACT_ATOMS: atom_id res chain seq x y z
N MET A 1 -22.00 -5.54 -16.15
CA MET A 1 -20.64 -5.06 -16.48
C MET A 1 -19.95 -6.13 -17.31
N ASN A 2 -19.54 -5.86 -18.55
CA ASN A 2 -18.91 -6.88 -19.40
C ASN A 2 -17.43 -7.01 -19.01
N ILE A 3 -17.13 -7.93 -18.08
CA ILE A 3 -15.78 -8.15 -17.54
C ILE A 3 -14.80 -8.53 -18.67
N VAL A 4 -15.31 -9.15 -19.74
CA VAL A 4 -14.56 -9.59 -20.93
C VAL A 4 -14.20 -8.44 -21.88
N SER A 5 -14.93 -7.30 -21.84
CA SER A 5 -14.66 -6.16 -22.74
C SER A 5 -13.58 -5.19 -22.22
N ARG A 6 -13.08 -5.40 -21.00
CA ARG A 6 -11.96 -4.64 -20.43
C ARG A 6 -10.67 -5.42 -20.61
N LYS A 7 -9.55 -4.69 -20.68
CA LYS A 7 -8.21 -5.24 -20.93
C LYS A 7 -7.82 -6.18 -19.77
N VAL A 8 -8.15 -7.45 -19.89
CA VAL A 8 -7.74 -8.50 -18.95
C VAL A 8 -6.22 -8.57 -18.95
N SER A 9 -5.61 -8.36 -17.79
CA SER A 9 -4.16 -8.47 -17.61
C SER A 9 -3.80 -9.86 -17.07
N ASN A 10 -2.67 -10.40 -17.55
CA ASN A 10 -2.06 -11.63 -17.01
C ASN A 10 -1.28 -11.33 -15.72
N ASP A 11 -1.86 -10.56 -14.80
CA ASP A 11 -1.22 -10.02 -13.61
C ASP A 11 -1.85 -10.54 -12.31
N LEU A 12 -2.60 -11.66 -12.37
CA LEU A 12 -3.27 -12.26 -11.21
C LEU A 12 -2.30 -12.41 -10.05
N HIS A 13 -1.12 -12.95 -10.30
CA HIS A 13 -0.11 -13.15 -9.26
C HIS A 13 0.37 -11.85 -8.60
N SER A 14 0.39 -10.74 -9.34
CA SER A 14 0.72 -9.42 -8.78
C SER A 14 -0.43 -8.89 -7.91
N LEU A 15 -1.68 -9.10 -8.31
CA LEU A 15 -2.84 -8.71 -7.50
C LEU A 15 -3.02 -9.58 -6.25
N GLU A 16 -2.71 -10.87 -6.33
CA GLU A 16 -2.66 -11.76 -5.15
C GLU A 16 -1.64 -11.25 -4.14
N LYS A 17 -0.42 -10.94 -4.59
CA LYS A 17 0.60 -10.34 -3.71
C LYS A 17 0.16 -9.01 -3.14
N LEU A 18 -0.53 -8.19 -3.92
CA LEU A 18 -1.03 -6.90 -3.45
C LEU A 18 -2.11 -7.08 -2.39
N LEU A 19 -3.04 -8.02 -2.59
CA LEU A 19 -4.04 -8.40 -1.60
C LEU A 19 -3.39 -8.93 -0.32
N ASP A 20 -2.37 -9.78 -0.43
CA ASP A 20 -1.63 -10.35 0.72
C ASP A 20 -0.97 -9.27 1.60
N ILE A 21 -0.42 -8.22 0.98
CA ILE A 21 0.26 -7.12 1.70
C ILE A 21 -0.68 -6.00 2.11
N SER A 22 -1.92 -6.03 1.63
CA SER A 22 -2.94 -5.04 1.97
C SER A 22 -3.58 -5.44 3.29
N GLU A 23 -3.72 -4.46 4.19
CA GLU A 23 -4.64 -4.63 5.31
C GLU A 23 -6.08 -4.52 4.76
N VAL A 24 -6.92 -5.49 5.08
CA VAL A 24 -8.27 -5.62 4.51
C VAL A 24 -9.28 -6.06 5.56
N ILE A 25 -10.52 -5.60 5.40
CA ILE A 25 -11.68 -6.13 6.13
C ILE A 25 -12.53 -6.92 5.14
N ILE A 26 -12.80 -8.18 5.47
CA ILE A 26 -13.79 -8.99 4.76
C ILE A 26 -15.15 -8.34 5.01
N SER A 27 -15.70 -7.71 3.97
CA SER A 27 -16.99 -7.03 4.04
C SER A 27 -18.13 -7.99 3.77
N GLU A 28 -17.93 -8.94 2.84
CA GLU A 28 -18.97 -9.86 2.43
C GLU A 28 -18.40 -11.14 1.82
N ARG A 29 -19.12 -12.26 1.98
CA ARG A 29 -18.88 -13.52 1.27
C ARG A 29 -20.20 -14.08 0.75
N VAL A 30 -20.22 -14.45 -0.53
CA VAL A 30 -21.39 -15.06 -1.17
C VAL A 30 -20.94 -16.20 -2.08
N ARG A 31 -21.89 -17.07 -2.45
CA ARG A 31 -21.69 -18.07 -3.49
C ARG A 31 -22.54 -17.72 -4.71
N GLY A 32 -21.92 -17.67 -5.88
CA GLY A 32 -22.61 -17.50 -7.16
C GLY A 32 -23.22 -16.14 -7.47
N ASN A 33 -23.34 -15.26 -6.47
CA ASN A 33 -24.12 -14.02 -6.58
C ASN A 33 -23.21 -12.80 -6.76
N LEU A 34 -22.54 -12.71 -7.92
CA LEU A 34 -21.70 -11.57 -8.23
C LEU A 34 -22.49 -10.25 -8.22
N SER A 35 -23.74 -10.23 -8.68
CA SER A 35 -24.57 -9.02 -8.67
C SER A 35 -24.68 -8.40 -7.29
N ARG A 36 -24.89 -9.21 -6.25
CA ARG A 36 -24.97 -8.72 -4.87
C ARG A 36 -23.68 -8.03 -4.42
N ILE A 37 -22.52 -8.58 -4.78
CA ILE A 37 -21.22 -7.95 -4.46
C ILE A 37 -21.03 -6.66 -5.25
N LEU A 38 -21.43 -6.64 -6.52
CA LEU A 38 -21.36 -5.44 -7.36
C LEU A 38 -22.28 -4.33 -6.83
N ASP A 39 -23.47 -4.68 -6.33
CA ASP A 39 -24.39 -3.73 -5.70
C ASP A 39 -23.79 -3.15 -4.42
N SER A 40 -23.09 -3.97 -3.63
CA SER A 40 -22.37 -3.53 -2.41
C SER A 40 -21.27 -2.50 -2.71
N VAL A 41 -20.58 -2.59 -3.85
CA VAL A 41 -19.53 -1.62 -4.23
C VAL A 41 -20.04 -0.46 -5.08
N ALA A 42 -21.18 -0.60 -5.76
CA ALA A 42 -21.69 0.41 -6.71
C ALA A 42 -21.86 1.81 -6.11
N ASN A 43 -22.18 1.89 -4.81
CA ASN A 43 -22.37 3.15 -4.08
C ASN A 43 -21.28 3.39 -3.03
N ALA A 44 -20.14 2.70 -3.14
CA ALA A 44 -19.03 2.90 -2.21
C ALA A 44 -18.43 4.30 -2.33
N ASN A 45 -17.80 4.78 -1.26
CA ASN A 45 -17.16 6.09 -1.25
C ASN A 45 -16.06 6.13 -2.34
N PRO A 46 -15.99 7.20 -3.18
CA PRO A 46 -14.95 7.32 -4.21
C PRO A 46 -13.51 7.18 -3.72
N GLU A 47 -13.25 7.48 -2.44
CA GLU A 47 -11.93 7.37 -1.83
C GLU A 47 -11.63 5.97 -1.26
N GLU A 48 -12.59 5.04 -1.30
CA GLU A 48 -12.43 3.68 -0.81
C GLU A 48 -11.99 2.73 -1.92
N TYR A 49 -11.23 1.71 -1.56
CA TYR A 49 -10.79 0.68 -2.49
C TYR A 49 -11.27 -0.70 -2.04
N TYR A 50 -11.53 -1.57 -3.02
CA TYR A 50 -12.02 -2.91 -2.75
C TYR A 50 -11.33 -3.94 -3.65
N PHE A 51 -11.05 -5.10 -3.08
CA PHE A 51 -10.82 -6.31 -3.87
C PHE A 51 -12.08 -7.15 -3.88
N VAL A 52 -12.42 -7.71 -5.04
CA VAL A 52 -13.35 -8.83 -5.14
C VAL A 52 -12.57 -10.03 -5.63
N GLU A 53 -12.42 -11.03 -4.78
CA GLU A 53 -11.83 -12.31 -5.15
C GLU A 53 -12.96 -13.27 -5.51
N ILE A 54 -12.89 -13.87 -6.69
CA ILE A 54 -13.81 -14.88 -7.18
C ILE A 54 -12.99 -16.15 -7.38
N TYR A 55 -13.30 -17.20 -6.65
CA TYR A 55 -12.65 -18.50 -6.78
C TYR A 55 -13.63 -19.53 -7.35
N ASN A 56 -13.22 -20.23 -8.39
CA ASN A 56 -13.97 -21.35 -8.95
C ASN A 56 -13.18 -22.65 -8.73
N GLU A 57 -13.75 -23.54 -7.92
CA GLU A 57 -13.11 -24.81 -7.55
C GLU A 57 -12.97 -25.78 -8.71
N GLU A 58 -14.00 -25.91 -9.56
CA GLU A 58 -14.00 -26.84 -10.70
C GLU A 58 -12.94 -26.44 -11.73
N LEU A 59 -12.85 -25.15 -12.03
CA LEU A 59 -11.85 -24.61 -12.95
C LEU A 59 -10.46 -24.49 -12.32
N LYS A 60 -10.34 -24.65 -10.99
CA LYS A 60 -9.12 -24.34 -10.23
C LYS A 60 -8.57 -22.95 -10.62
N ALA A 61 -9.46 -21.97 -10.66
CA ALA A 61 -9.20 -20.67 -11.22
C ALA A 61 -9.66 -19.56 -10.29
N ARG A 62 -9.00 -18.42 -10.39
CA ARG A 62 -9.30 -17.22 -9.62
C ARG A 62 -9.43 -16.01 -10.54
N CYS A 63 -10.34 -15.11 -10.15
CA CYS A 63 -10.41 -13.76 -10.66
C CYS A 63 -10.26 -12.79 -9.49
N ILE A 64 -9.45 -11.74 -9.67
CA ILE A 64 -9.40 -10.62 -8.75
C ILE A 64 -9.83 -9.36 -9.51
N LEU A 65 -10.82 -8.69 -8.95
CA LEU A 65 -11.26 -7.37 -9.37
C LEU A 65 -10.76 -6.34 -8.35
N VAL A 66 -10.30 -5.19 -8.82
CA VAL A 66 -9.96 -4.05 -7.96
C VAL A 66 -10.91 -2.90 -8.28
N PHE A 67 -11.51 -2.30 -7.26
CA PHE A 67 -12.40 -1.15 -7.39
C PHE A 67 -11.87 0.07 -6.63
N GLU A 68 -12.17 1.26 -7.15
CA GLU A 68 -12.04 2.57 -6.49
C GLU A 68 -13.44 3.19 -6.44
N GLY A 69 -14.02 3.27 -5.24
CA GLY A 69 -15.46 3.40 -5.05
C GLY A 69 -16.22 2.34 -5.87
N GLY A 70 -17.23 2.76 -6.62
CA GLY A 70 -17.97 1.90 -7.54
C GLY A 70 -17.27 1.65 -8.89
N ASN A 71 -16.09 2.24 -9.13
CA ASN A 71 -15.40 2.12 -10.41
C ASN A 71 -14.47 0.91 -10.41
N LEU A 72 -14.72 -0.04 -11.30
CA LEU A 72 -13.77 -1.11 -11.56
C LEU A 72 -12.47 -0.49 -12.12
N LEU A 73 -11.33 -0.83 -11.53
CA LEU A 73 -10.00 -0.42 -11.98
C LEU A 73 -9.32 -1.53 -12.76
N ARG A 74 -9.22 -2.72 -12.14
CA ARG A 74 -8.45 -3.85 -12.68
C ARG A 74 -9.22 -5.15 -12.61
N VAL A 75 -8.89 -6.04 -13.54
CA VAL A 75 -9.42 -7.39 -13.65
C VAL A 75 -8.27 -8.31 -14.03
N ALA A 76 -7.99 -9.30 -13.19
CA ALA A 76 -7.05 -10.35 -13.49
C ALA A 76 -7.71 -11.71 -13.38
N PHE A 77 -7.37 -12.61 -14.30
CA PHE A 77 -7.77 -14.01 -14.26
C PHE A 77 -6.54 -14.90 -14.32
N GLY A 78 -6.62 -16.07 -13.73
CA GLY A 78 -5.58 -17.07 -13.83
C GLY A 78 -5.92 -18.34 -13.09
N GLY A 79 -5.22 -19.40 -13.44
CA GLY A 79 -5.28 -20.65 -12.69
C GLY A 79 -4.65 -20.48 -11.32
N THR A 80 -5.09 -21.28 -10.35
CA THR A 80 -4.40 -21.37 -9.05
C THR A 80 -3.01 -22.02 -9.16
N ASP A 81 -2.73 -22.65 -10.30
CA ASP A 81 -1.41 -23.18 -10.68
C ASP A 81 -1.06 -22.68 -12.09
N SER A 82 0.23 -22.49 -12.38
CA SER A 82 0.73 -22.02 -13.68
C SER A 82 0.34 -22.91 -14.86
N ASN A 83 0.01 -24.18 -14.61
CA ASN A 83 -0.39 -25.14 -15.64
C ASN A 83 -1.89 -25.08 -15.98
N VAL A 84 -2.69 -24.34 -15.20
CA VAL A 84 -4.13 -24.21 -15.43
C VAL A 84 -4.39 -23.00 -16.34
N LEU A 85 -4.72 -23.29 -17.59
CA LEU A 85 -5.14 -22.28 -18.56
C LEU A 85 -6.59 -21.91 -18.32
N VAL A 86 -6.85 -20.62 -18.12
CA VAL A 86 -8.20 -20.10 -17.85
C VAL A 86 -8.69 -19.31 -19.04
N ASN A 87 -9.84 -19.71 -19.59
CA ASN A 87 -10.58 -18.91 -20.55
C ASN A 87 -11.54 -17.97 -19.80
N PRO A 88 -11.41 -16.63 -19.94
CA PRO A 88 -12.28 -15.68 -19.22
C PRO A 88 -13.78 -15.86 -19.49
N GLU A 89 -14.18 -16.25 -20.70
CA GLU A 89 -15.59 -16.48 -21.01
C GLU A 89 -16.14 -17.72 -20.30
N ASP A 90 -15.38 -18.82 -20.28
CA ASP A 90 -15.78 -20.05 -19.58
C ASP A 90 -15.85 -19.80 -18.07
N PHE A 91 -14.87 -19.07 -17.52
CA PHE A 91 -14.91 -18.63 -16.12
C PHE A 91 -16.18 -17.82 -15.81
N CYS A 92 -16.53 -16.85 -16.66
CA CYS A 92 -17.73 -16.04 -16.47
C CYS A 92 -19.01 -16.87 -16.56
N ARG A 93 -19.08 -17.88 -17.45
CA ARG A 93 -20.25 -18.77 -17.57
C ARG A 93 -20.47 -19.61 -16.30
N ARG A 94 -19.42 -19.90 -15.54
CA ARG A 94 -19.43 -20.73 -14.32
C ARG A 94 -19.38 -19.93 -13.03
N ILE A 95 -19.58 -18.62 -13.10
CA ILE A 95 -19.49 -17.74 -11.92
C ILE A 95 -20.54 -18.07 -10.86
N SER A 96 -21.67 -18.69 -11.25
CA SER A 96 -22.72 -19.16 -10.34
C SER A 96 -22.25 -20.19 -9.32
N ASP A 97 -21.18 -20.92 -9.63
CA ASP A 97 -20.62 -21.96 -8.76
C ASP A 97 -19.42 -21.47 -7.94
N SER A 98 -19.01 -20.21 -8.15
CA SER A 98 -17.85 -19.61 -7.51
C SER A 98 -18.12 -19.12 -6.09
N GLU A 99 -17.10 -19.22 -5.25
CA GLU A 99 -17.02 -18.47 -4.01
C GLU A 99 -16.56 -17.04 -4.32
N ILE A 100 -17.24 -16.06 -3.74
CA ILE A 100 -16.94 -14.64 -3.98
C ILE A 100 -16.75 -13.96 -2.63
N ALA A 101 -15.61 -13.30 -2.46
CA ALA A 101 -15.28 -12.53 -1.26
C ALA A 101 -15.02 -11.06 -1.63
N LEU A 102 -15.70 -10.16 -0.94
CA LEU A 102 -15.46 -8.72 -1.01
C LEU A 102 -14.58 -8.31 0.16
N PHE A 103 -13.43 -7.73 -0.16
CA PHE A 103 -12.49 -7.17 0.77
C PHE A 103 -12.49 -5.66 0.60
N LYS A 104 -12.86 -4.94 1.64
CA LYS A 104 -12.58 -3.51 1.71
C LYS A 104 -11.11 -3.35 2.06
N VAL A 105 -10.38 -2.63 1.22
CA VAL A 105 -8.99 -2.31 1.54
C VAL A 105 -9.01 -1.32 2.69
N VAL A 106 -8.55 -1.78 3.85
CA VAL A 106 -8.15 -0.92 4.93
C VAL A 106 -6.72 -0.55 4.59
N LEU A 107 -6.60 0.33 3.61
CA LEU A 107 -5.30 0.85 3.27
C LEU A 107 -4.66 1.38 4.57
N PRO A 108 -3.34 1.46 4.66
CA PRO A 108 -2.80 2.70 5.17
C PRO A 108 -3.18 3.78 4.15
N LEU A 109 -4.45 4.16 4.08
CA LEU A 109 -4.84 5.55 3.91
C LEU A 109 -4.83 6.01 5.34
N LEU A 110 -3.61 6.09 5.88
CA LEU A 110 -3.40 6.62 7.20
C LEU A 110 -3.87 8.06 7.05
N GLN A 111 -5.08 8.32 7.53
CA GLN A 111 -5.47 9.67 7.84
C GLN A 111 -4.48 10.12 8.90
N TRP A 112 -3.87 11.27 8.67
CA TRP A 112 -3.08 11.91 9.71
C TRP A 112 -3.99 12.09 10.93
N LYS A 113 -3.59 11.51 12.06
CA LYS A 113 -4.40 11.45 13.27
C LYS A 113 -3.65 12.10 14.43
N GLN A 114 -4.41 12.48 15.46
CA GLN A 114 -3.87 13.18 16.62
C GLN A 114 -2.77 12.40 17.37
N ASP A 115 -2.81 11.07 17.33
CA ASP A 115 -1.78 10.19 17.92
C ASP A 115 -0.45 10.20 17.15
N MET A 116 -0.46 10.66 15.89
CA MET A 116 0.74 10.87 15.07
C MET A 116 1.39 12.24 15.30
N VAL A 117 0.71 13.15 15.99
CA VAL A 117 1.21 14.50 16.27
C VAL A 117 2.29 14.47 17.35
N PHE A 118 3.49 14.92 16.99
CA PHE A 118 4.61 15.19 17.87
C PHE A 118 4.45 16.58 18.53
N GLY A 119 3.69 17.46 17.88
CA GLY A 119 3.29 18.81 18.29
C GLY A 119 4.37 19.86 18.04
N PHE A 120 5.42 19.51 17.30
CA PHE A 120 6.35 20.47 16.72
C PHE A 120 5.97 20.59 15.24
N GLU A 121 5.18 21.63 14.95
CA GLU A 121 4.46 21.78 13.67
C GLU A 121 5.35 21.54 12.43
N PRO A 122 6.61 22.03 12.35
CA PRO A 122 7.42 21.79 11.17
C PRO A 122 7.78 20.31 10.93
N MET A 123 7.89 19.50 12.00
CA MET A 123 8.08 18.05 11.89
C MET A 123 6.76 17.35 11.59
N ASP A 124 5.66 17.76 12.24
CA ASP A 124 4.32 17.19 12.01
C ASP A 124 3.94 17.33 10.52
N SER A 125 4.10 18.52 9.95
CA SER A 125 3.79 18.81 8.54
C SER A 125 4.63 17.97 7.56
N GLN A 126 5.87 17.62 7.92
CA GLN A 126 6.72 16.75 7.09
C GLN A 126 6.33 15.28 7.19
N HIS A 127 5.99 14.80 8.38
CA HIS A 127 5.47 13.44 8.58
C HIS A 127 4.14 13.24 7.85
N GLU A 128 3.23 14.20 7.92
CA GLU A 128 1.97 14.19 7.18
C GLU A 128 2.24 14.13 5.66
N LYS A 129 3.22 14.87 5.16
CA LYS A 129 3.61 14.83 3.74
C LYS A 129 4.15 13.46 3.32
N ILE A 130 5.01 12.83 4.12
CA ILE A 130 5.51 11.47 3.87
C ILE A 130 4.34 10.49 3.84
N LEU A 131 3.40 10.63 4.77
CA LEU A 131 2.20 9.81 4.84
C LEU A 131 1.33 9.95 3.59
N HIS A 132 1.10 11.17 3.12
CA HIS A 132 0.38 11.41 1.87
C HIS A 132 1.05 10.79 0.66
N LYS A 133 2.39 10.84 0.60
CA LYS A 133 3.15 10.24 -0.50
C LYS A 133 3.16 8.70 -0.42
N TRP A 134 3.13 8.13 0.79
CA TRP A 134 2.89 6.70 0.98
C TRP A 134 1.50 6.28 0.50
N ASN A 135 0.46 7.04 0.89
CA ASN A 135 -0.92 6.81 0.43
C ASN A 135 -1.00 6.87 -1.11
N GLU A 136 -0.29 7.81 -1.74
CA GLU A 136 -0.17 7.89 -3.20
C GLU A 136 0.48 6.65 -3.81
N LEU A 137 1.57 6.14 -3.21
CA LEU A 137 2.22 4.91 -3.67
C LEU A 137 1.23 3.74 -3.68
N ILE A 138 0.44 3.57 -2.62
CA ILE A 138 -0.51 2.45 -2.56
C ILE A 138 -1.63 2.62 -3.59
N ARG A 139 -2.12 3.83 -3.83
CA ARG A 139 -3.10 4.09 -4.91
C ARG A 139 -2.56 3.71 -6.28
N GLU A 140 -1.30 4.05 -6.58
CA GLU A 140 -0.67 3.66 -7.85
C GLU A 140 -0.50 2.14 -7.98
N LEU A 141 -0.21 1.43 -6.87
CA LEU A 141 -0.17 -0.03 -6.86
C LEU A 141 -1.53 -0.65 -7.14
N LEU A 142 -2.60 -0.10 -6.56
CA LEU A 142 -3.98 -0.55 -6.78
C LEU A 142 -4.42 -0.28 -8.22
N ARG A 143 -4.11 0.89 -8.77
CA ARG A 143 -4.43 1.26 -10.16
C ARG A 143 -3.61 0.48 -11.19
N GLY A 144 -2.37 0.14 -10.89
CA GLY A 144 -1.50 -0.65 -11.76
C GLY A 144 -1.10 0.07 -13.06
N GLU A 145 -0.96 1.39 -13.04
CA GLU A 145 -0.65 2.22 -14.22
C GLU A 145 0.84 2.32 -14.54
N GLY A 146 1.73 1.66 -13.77
CA GLY A 146 3.17 1.65 -14.01
C GLY A 146 3.92 2.86 -13.44
N LYS A 147 3.26 3.69 -12.62
CA LYS A 147 3.87 4.88 -11.98
C LYS A 147 4.46 4.58 -10.60
N GLU A 148 4.23 3.40 -10.05
CA GLU A 148 4.60 3.03 -8.69
C GLU A 148 6.10 3.18 -8.41
N ALA A 149 6.96 2.89 -9.37
CA ALA A 149 8.41 3.03 -9.21
C ALA A 149 8.85 4.50 -9.10
N VAL A 150 8.16 5.41 -9.80
CA VAL A 150 8.41 6.85 -9.73
C VAL A 150 7.94 7.38 -8.38
N VAL A 151 6.71 7.05 -7.98
CA VAL A 151 6.15 7.49 -6.69
C VAL A 151 6.96 6.94 -5.50
N LEU A 152 7.48 5.71 -5.59
CA LEU A 152 8.40 5.17 -4.59
C LEU A 152 9.67 6.01 -4.45
N LYS A 153 10.28 6.42 -5.57
CA LYS A 153 11.49 7.27 -5.56
C LYS A 153 11.19 8.65 -4.98
N GLU A 154 10.03 9.22 -5.30
CA GLU A 154 9.57 10.47 -4.70
C GLU A 154 9.35 10.36 -3.19
N LEU A 155 8.71 9.27 -2.73
CA LEU A 155 8.54 9.00 -1.30
C LEU A 155 9.88 8.96 -0.57
N VAL A 156 10.85 8.20 -1.08
CA VAL A 156 12.18 8.09 -0.46
C VAL A 156 12.88 9.45 -0.42
N ASN A 157 12.73 10.27 -1.47
CA ASN A 157 13.29 11.61 -1.48
C ASN A 157 12.65 12.53 -0.43
N GLU A 158 11.33 12.44 -0.21
CA GLU A 158 10.66 13.19 0.86
C GLU A 158 11.14 12.76 2.25
N VAL A 159 11.34 11.45 2.46
CA VAL A 159 11.97 10.96 3.69
C VAL A 159 13.39 11.52 3.85
N PHE A 160 14.23 11.51 2.81
CA PHE A 160 15.60 12.02 2.91
C PHE A 160 15.67 13.50 3.27
N LYS A 161 14.77 14.32 2.70
CA LYS A 161 14.63 15.74 3.05
C LYS A 161 14.25 15.91 4.52
N HIS A 162 13.29 15.10 4.99
CA HIS A 162 12.84 15.12 6.38
C HIS A 162 13.96 14.78 7.37
N LEU A 163 14.68 13.68 7.12
CA LEU A 163 15.83 13.31 7.95
C LEU A 163 16.90 14.42 7.96
N ALA A 164 17.18 15.04 6.82
CA ALA A 164 18.15 16.13 6.73
C ALA A 164 17.73 17.38 7.51
N TYR A 165 16.42 17.70 7.50
CA TYR A 165 15.84 18.80 8.26
C TYR A 165 16.01 18.58 9.77
N GLU A 166 15.67 17.40 10.26
CA GLU A 166 15.84 17.06 11.67
C GLU A 166 17.30 17.08 12.09
N GLU A 167 18.20 16.59 11.24
CA GLU A 167 19.63 16.64 11.53
C GLU A 167 20.18 18.06 11.62
N ASP A 168 19.70 18.99 10.79
CA ASP A 168 20.03 20.41 10.91
C ASP A 168 19.57 20.96 12.27
N LEU A 169 18.34 20.67 12.66
CA LEU A 169 17.79 21.07 13.96
C LEU A 169 18.59 20.46 15.13
N MET A 170 18.94 19.17 15.05
CA MET A 170 19.77 18.50 16.04
C MET A 170 21.13 19.16 16.19
N ARG A 171 21.77 19.56 15.08
CA ARG A 171 23.06 20.29 15.09
C ARG A 171 22.90 21.68 15.69
N ARG A 172 21.93 22.45 15.20
CA ARG A 172 21.69 23.84 15.58
C ARG A 172 21.37 24.00 17.07
N TYR A 173 20.54 23.12 17.61
CA TYR A 173 20.09 23.17 18.99
C TYR A 173 20.88 22.24 19.92
N LYS A 174 21.97 21.62 19.44
CA LYS A 174 22.86 20.75 20.22
C LYS A 174 22.10 19.62 20.93
N TYR A 175 21.25 18.91 20.18
CA TYR A 175 20.47 17.81 20.72
C TYR A 175 21.37 16.72 21.35
N PRO A 176 21.21 16.38 22.65
CA PRO A 176 22.14 15.49 23.35
C PRO A 176 22.27 14.09 22.75
N LYS A 177 21.22 13.57 22.11
CA LYS A 177 21.21 12.23 21.50
C LYS A 177 21.51 12.24 20.00
N ALA A 178 21.93 13.37 19.42
CA ALA A 178 22.13 13.52 17.97
C ALA A 178 23.04 12.45 17.36
N LYS A 179 24.11 12.04 18.07
CA LYS A 179 25.05 11.02 17.58
C LYS A 179 24.38 9.68 17.27
N GLN A 180 23.48 9.21 18.14
CA GLN A 180 22.76 7.96 17.89
C GLN A 180 21.70 8.17 16.81
N HIS A 181 20.97 9.29 16.87
CA HIS A 181 19.93 9.58 15.91
C HIS A 181 20.46 9.67 14.46
N PHE A 182 21.64 10.27 14.26
CA PHE A 182 22.30 10.30 12.94
C PHE A 182 22.65 8.92 12.40
N LYS A 183 23.07 7.99 13.28
CA LYS A 183 23.35 6.61 12.87
C LYS A 183 22.09 5.88 12.43
N ASP A 184 21.00 6.10 13.15
CA ASP A 184 19.69 5.54 12.79
C ASP A 184 19.24 6.10 11.43
N HIS A 185 19.39 7.41 11.20
CA HIS A 185 19.09 8.01 9.90
C HIS A 185 19.98 7.45 8.77
N GLU A 186 21.27 7.26 9.00
CA GLU A 186 22.19 6.67 8.01
C GLU A 186 21.79 5.22 7.65
N ALA A 187 21.49 4.41 8.66
CA ALA A 187 21.01 3.05 8.47
C ALA A 187 19.68 3.03 7.69
N PHE A 188 18.77 3.95 7.96
CA PHE A 188 17.51 4.05 7.23
C PHE A 188 17.71 4.43 5.77
N ARG A 189 18.59 5.41 5.49
CA ARG A 189 18.94 5.78 4.11
C ARG A 189 19.51 4.60 3.33
N SER A 190 20.38 3.81 3.97
CA SER A 190 20.94 2.59 3.37
C SER A 190 19.85 1.58 3.03
N LEU A 191 18.93 1.33 3.96
CA LEU A 191 17.77 0.47 3.74
C LEU A 191 16.93 0.96 2.54
N LEU A 192 16.52 2.23 2.52
CA LEU A 192 15.66 2.77 1.47
C LEU A 192 16.31 2.65 0.08
N ASN A 193 17.62 2.87 -0.03
CA ASN A 193 18.36 2.67 -1.27
C ASN A 193 18.39 1.19 -1.70
N GLN A 194 18.51 0.25 -0.75
CA GLN A 194 18.41 -1.18 -1.03
C GLN A 194 17.00 -1.56 -1.50
N LEU A 195 15.96 -0.99 -0.90
CA LEU A 195 14.56 -1.23 -1.30
C LEU A 195 14.28 -0.72 -2.72
N ILE A 196 14.76 0.48 -3.08
CA ILE A 196 14.66 0.98 -4.47
C ILE A 196 15.37 0.00 -5.43
N SER A 197 16.59 -0.39 -5.11
CA SER A 197 17.37 -1.32 -5.96
C SER A 197 16.71 -2.70 -6.08
N ARG A 198 15.99 -3.15 -5.04
CA ARG A 198 15.22 -4.39 -5.06
C ARG A 198 13.95 -4.23 -5.91
N ALA A 199 13.25 -3.10 -5.77
CA ALA A 199 12.06 -2.79 -6.56
C ALA A 199 12.36 -2.75 -8.06
N ASP A 200 13.52 -2.24 -8.48
CA ASP A 200 13.95 -2.26 -9.89
C ASP A 200 14.12 -3.71 -10.44
N LYS A 201 14.34 -4.71 -9.58
CA LYS A 201 14.54 -6.12 -9.99
C LYS A 201 13.26 -6.95 -9.97
N ILE A 202 12.40 -6.76 -8.97
CA ILE A 202 11.24 -7.64 -8.70
C ILE A 202 9.89 -6.88 -8.68
N GLY A 203 9.90 -5.60 -9.02
CA GLY A 203 8.73 -4.71 -8.92
C GLY A 203 8.47 -4.25 -7.49
N VAL A 204 7.69 -3.16 -7.36
CA VAL A 204 7.38 -2.54 -6.06
C VAL A 204 6.56 -3.47 -5.17
N ILE A 205 5.54 -4.15 -5.72
CA ILE A 205 4.71 -5.10 -4.95
C ILE A 205 5.56 -6.24 -4.39
N GLY A 206 6.46 -6.80 -5.22
CA GLY A 206 7.37 -7.86 -4.80
C GLY A 206 8.29 -7.40 -3.68
N MET A 207 8.88 -6.20 -3.83
CA MET A 207 9.74 -5.61 -2.82
C MET A 207 8.99 -5.38 -1.50
N LEU A 208 7.80 -4.79 -1.53
CA LEU A 208 7.00 -4.56 -0.32
C LEU A 208 6.65 -5.88 0.35
N ARG A 209 6.22 -6.89 -0.40
CA ARG A 209 5.91 -8.21 0.17
C ARG A 209 7.07 -8.85 0.92
N GLU A 210 8.30 -8.67 0.44
CA GLU A 210 9.49 -9.19 1.10
C GLU A 210 9.91 -8.38 2.33
N ASN A 211 9.58 -7.08 2.40
CA ASN A 211 10.21 -6.14 3.33
C ASN A 211 9.25 -5.34 4.21
N ILE A 212 7.92 -5.43 4.03
CA ILE A 212 6.94 -4.54 4.68
C ILE A 212 7.02 -4.60 6.21
N GLY A 213 7.20 -5.79 6.79
CA GLY A 213 7.33 -5.95 8.23
C GLY A 213 8.58 -5.25 8.80
N PHE A 214 9.69 -5.29 8.05
CA PHE A 214 10.92 -4.59 8.44
C PHE A 214 10.75 -3.08 8.33
N VAL A 215 10.09 -2.59 7.28
CA VAL A 215 9.75 -1.17 7.12
C VAL A 215 8.91 -0.68 8.30
N TYR A 216 7.86 -1.41 8.69
CA TYR A 216 7.03 -1.01 9.83
C TYR A 216 7.79 -1.02 11.16
N ALA A 217 8.61 -2.03 11.42
CA ALA A 217 9.43 -2.08 12.63
C ALA A 217 10.41 -0.90 12.69
N TYR A 218 11.01 -0.54 11.55
CA TYR A 218 11.95 0.58 11.48
C TYR A 218 11.27 1.93 11.68
N LEU A 219 10.09 2.12 11.07
CA LEU A 219 9.29 3.33 11.27
C LEU A 219 8.86 3.51 12.73
N ALA A 220 8.53 2.41 13.43
CA ALA A 220 8.21 2.46 14.85
C ALA A 220 9.41 2.91 15.70
N HIS A 221 10.63 2.44 15.38
CA HIS A 221 11.87 2.87 16.03
C HIS A 221 12.12 4.37 15.84
N LEU A 222 12.04 4.85 14.60
CA LEU A 222 12.23 6.28 14.29
C LEU A 222 11.15 7.15 14.95
N ASN A 223 9.88 6.75 14.91
CA ASN A 223 8.79 7.50 15.54
C ASN A 223 9.06 7.75 17.03
N SER A 224 9.63 6.77 17.74
CA SER A 224 10.02 6.97 19.14
C SER A 224 11.16 7.99 19.28
N ALA A 225 12.17 7.95 18.42
CA ALA A 225 13.28 8.90 18.43
C ALA A 225 12.83 10.33 18.08
N ASP A 226 11.93 10.47 17.11
CA ASP A 226 11.39 11.75 16.65
C ASP A 226 10.51 12.42 17.71
N ARG A 227 9.78 11.64 18.53
CA ARG A 227 9.05 12.15 19.71
C ARG A 227 9.96 12.75 20.75
N GLU A 228 11.10 12.12 21.00
CA GLU A 228 12.09 12.68 21.92
C GLU A 228 12.70 13.96 21.36
N LEU A 229 13.04 13.98 20.06
CA LEU A 229 13.57 15.16 19.39
C LEU A 229 12.57 16.31 19.40
N ALA A 230 11.32 16.10 19.00
CA ALA A 230 10.27 17.11 19.03
C ALA A 230 10.06 17.68 20.45
N SER A 231 10.05 16.82 21.46
CA SER A 231 9.94 17.24 22.87
C SER A 231 11.12 18.10 23.33
N PHE A 232 12.33 17.80 22.86
CA PHE A 232 13.51 18.62 23.10
C PHE A 232 13.40 19.98 22.38
N LEU A 233 13.04 19.99 21.10
CA LEU A 233 12.97 21.19 20.29
C LEU A 233 11.92 22.18 20.80
N LYS A 234 10.75 21.69 21.20
CA LYS A 234 9.72 22.53 21.84
C LYS A 234 10.21 23.34 23.03
N LYS A 235 11.20 22.83 23.78
CA LYS A 235 11.75 23.51 24.97
C LYS A 235 12.91 24.45 24.67
N ASN A 236 13.48 24.38 23.46
CA ASN A 236 14.74 25.05 23.10
C ASN A 236 14.61 25.98 21.88
N ILE A 237 13.49 25.92 21.15
CA ILE A 237 13.15 26.81 20.02
C ILE A 237 12.10 27.85 20.42
N LEU A 238 11.14 27.44 21.26
CA LEU A 238 10.05 28.26 21.79
C LEU A 238 10.38 28.71 23.22
#